data_AF-A0A9Q1GM01-F1
#
_entry.id   AF-A0A9Q1GM01-F1
#
_cell.length_a   1.000
_cell.length_b   1.000
_cell.length_c   1.000
_cell.angle_alpha   90.00
_cell.angle_beta   90.00
_cell.angle_gamma   90.00
#
_symmetry.space_group_name_H-M   'P 1'
#
loop_
_entity.id
_entity.type
_entity.pdbx_description
1 polymer ?
#
loop_
_entity_poly.entity_id
_entity_poly.type
_entity_poly.pdbx_seq_one_letter_code
_entity_poly.pdbx_strand_id
1 'polypeptide(L)'
;MGYLSPISDLVFPQKQEQKLDETALLNLFKYQQRYLNFFFQNSDLSQTLKFTQTVVNSNGTIFFTGVGKSGFVARKISQTKSGNSEELIRLAPCAKAKGAYLAGVTSCEMNNLMQFCGLNVHLPLERELCPFGLAPVTSTAIQMVFGDTVAIALMGARNLTKEEYAANHPAGKIGKSLIFKVMF
;
A
#
# COMPACT_ATOMS: atom_id res chain seq x y z
N MET A 1 -0.83 1.47 23.37
CA MET A 1 -1.82 1.47 22.28
C MET A 1 -2.71 2.69 22.48
N GLY A 2 -2.25 3.86 22.00
CA GLY A 2 -3.00 5.11 22.16
C GLY A 2 -4.13 5.14 21.15
N TYR A 3 -5.36 4.92 21.59
CA TYR A 3 -6.52 5.25 20.77
C TYR A 3 -6.47 6.75 20.52
N LEU A 4 -6.24 7.16 19.27
CA LEU A 4 -6.42 8.54 18.85
C LEU A 4 -7.83 8.96 19.28
N SER A 5 -7.92 10.12 19.94
CA SER A 5 -9.19 10.66 20.44
C SER A 5 -10.23 10.72 19.30
N PRO A 6 -11.52 10.47 19.61
CA PRO A 6 -12.59 10.61 18.63
C PRO A 6 -12.55 11.98 17.97
N ILE A 7 -12.99 12.03 16.72
CA ILE A 7 -12.94 13.25 15.91
C ILE A 7 -13.96 14.24 16.47
N SER A 8 -13.52 15.38 17.00
CA SER A 8 -14.40 16.50 17.35
C SER A 8 -14.99 17.17 16.10
N ASP A 9 -14.25 17.15 14.99
CA ASP A 9 -14.52 17.95 13.79
C ASP A 9 -15.21 17.16 12.65
N LEU A 10 -15.20 15.82 12.72
CA LEU A 10 -16.08 14.96 11.93
C LEU A 10 -17.30 14.65 12.79
N VAL A 11 -18.17 15.65 12.89
CA VAL A 11 -19.52 15.45 13.41
C VAL A 11 -20.24 14.53 12.43
N PHE A 12 -20.18 13.23 12.68
CA PHE A 12 -21.21 12.33 12.18
C PHE A 12 -22.44 12.58 13.05
N PRO A 13 -23.53 13.10 12.49
CA PRO A 13 -24.71 13.44 13.27
C PRO A 13 -25.23 12.19 13.99
N GLN A 14 -25.51 12.34 15.28
CA GLN A 14 -26.03 11.25 16.11
C GLN A 14 -27.40 10.81 15.59
N LYS A 15 -27.55 9.50 15.38
CA LYS A 15 -28.80 8.70 15.32
C LYS A 15 -30.10 9.51 15.06
N GLN A 16 -30.14 10.24 13.96
CA GLN A 16 -31.37 10.72 13.34
C GLN A 16 -31.22 10.43 11.86
N GLU A 17 -32.25 9.83 11.27
CA GLU A 17 -32.32 9.46 9.86
C GLU A 17 -31.91 10.67 8.99
N GLN A 18 -30.67 10.68 8.51
CA GLN A 18 -30.20 11.69 7.58
C GLN A 18 -29.85 11.05 6.25
N LYS A 19 -30.48 11.59 5.21
CA LYS A 19 -30.16 11.33 3.81
C LYS A 19 -28.69 11.71 3.56
N LEU A 20 -27.92 10.75 3.07
CA LEU A 20 -26.63 11.01 2.44
C LEU A 20 -26.84 12.01 1.30
N ASP A 21 -26.18 13.17 1.35
CA ASP A 21 -26.24 14.19 0.31
C ASP A 21 -24.87 14.44 -0.34
N GLU A 22 -24.86 15.22 -1.43
CA GLU A 22 -23.64 15.50 -2.21
C GLU A 22 -22.59 16.25 -1.38
N THR A 23 -23.03 17.12 -0.46
CA THR A 23 -22.14 17.91 0.40
C THR A 23 -21.39 17.02 1.38
N ALA A 24 -22.09 16.07 2.02
CA ALA A 24 -21.48 15.10 2.91
C ALA A 24 -20.45 14.22 2.19
N LEU A 25 -20.76 13.76 0.98
CA LEU A 25 -19.83 12.98 0.16
C LEU A 25 -18.60 13.80 -0.25
N LEU A 26 -18.79 15.04 -0.69
CA LEU A 26 -17.70 15.94 -1.08
C LEU A 26 -16.74 16.19 0.10
N ASN A 27 -17.28 16.36 1.31
CA ASN A 27 -16.46 16.54 2.50
C ASN A 27 -15.62 15.29 2.82
N LEU A 28 -16.19 14.08 2.70
CA LEU A 28 -15.42 12.84 2.88
C LEU A 28 -14.26 12.73 1.87
N PHE A 29 -14.48 13.10 0.60
CA PHE A 29 -13.41 13.13 -0.39
C PHE A 29 -12.33 14.15 -0.05
N LYS A 30 -12.70 15.36 0.39
CA LYS A 30 -11.73 16.39 0.83
C LYS A 30 -10.91 15.94 2.03
N TYR A 31 -11.51 15.28 3.01
CA TYR A 31 -10.77 14.71 4.15
C TYR A 31 -9.80 13.62 3.69
N GLN A 32 -10.24 12.70 2.85
CA GLN A 32 -9.37 11.67 2.31
C GLN A 32 -8.19 12.26 1.52
N GLN A 33 -8.46 13.28 0.68
CA GLN A 33 -7.42 13.99 -0.05
C GLN A 33 -6.41 14.66 0.89
N ARG A 34 -6.89 15.34 1.94
CA ARG A 34 -6.01 15.95 2.95
C ARG A 34 -5.10 14.91 3.61
N TYR A 35 -5.64 13.77 4.03
CA TYR A 35 -4.84 12.72 4.67
C TYR A 35 -3.83 12.09 3.70
N LEU A 36 -4.16 11.97 2.41
CA LEU A 36 -3.20 11.55 1.39
C LEU A 36 -2.12 12.61 1.16
N ASN A 37 -2.46 13.91 1.18
CA ASN A 37 -1.48 14.98 1.08
C ASN A 37 -0.50 14.97 2.25
N PHE A 38 -0.97 14.68 3.48
CA PHE A 38 -0.10 14.48 4.63
C PHE A 38 0.94 13.38 4.36
N PHE A 39 0.50 12.24 3.82
CA PHE A 39 1.42 11.16 3.43
C PHE A 39 2.50 11.66 2.46
N PHE A 40 2.12 12.34 1.38
CA PHE A 40 3.09 12.85 0.39
C PHE A 40 4.08 13.86 0.97
N GLN A 41 3.62 14.72 1.88
CA GLN A 41 4.46 15.77 2.49
C GLN A 41 5.44 15.23 3.53
N ASN A 42 5.12 14.11 4.18
CA ASN A 42 5.90 13.57 5.30
C ASN A 42 6.64 12.28 4.93
N SER A 43 6.50 11.78 3.70
CA SER A 43 7.14 10.53 3.27
C SER A 43 8.66 10.65 3.21
N ASP A 44 9.35 9.68 3.82
CA ASP A 44 10.81 9.55 3.71
C ASP A 44 11.18 8.90 2.37
N LEU A 45 11.57 9.73 1.41
CA LEU A 45 12.01 9.28 0.09
C LEU A 45 13.30 8.46 0.15
N SER A 46 14.14 8.60 1.18
CA SER A 46 15.36 7.81 1.31
C SER A 46 15.06 6.34 1.61
N GLN A 47 14.04 6.07 2.42
CA GLN A 47 13.55 4.70 2.69
C GLN A 47 12.92 4.10 1.43
N THR A 48 12.10 4.90 0.74
CA THR A 48 11.45 4.51 -0.52
C THR A 48 12.48 4.18 -1.60
N LEU A 49 13.54 4.98 -1.71
CA LEU A 49 14.63 4.74 -2.65
C LEU A 49 15.38 3.44 -2.31
N LYS A 50 15.77 3.24 -1.05
CA LYS A 50 16.44 2.01 -0.60
C LYS A 50 15.59 0.77 -0.89
N PHE A 51 14.29 0.84 -0.63
CA PHE A 51 13.34 -0.23 -0.95
C PHE A 51 13.30 -0.50 -2.45
N THR A 52 13.13 0.55 -3.25
CA THR A 52 13.06 0.42 -4.71
C THR A 52 14.35 -0.18 -5.27
N GLN A 53 15.52 0.30 -4.84
CA GLN A 53 16.82 -0.25 -5.25
C GLN A 53 17.00 -1.71 -4.83
N THR A 54 16.60 -2.07 -3.62
CA THR A 54 16.65 -3.46 -3.14
C THR A 54 15.80 -4.36 -4.03
N VAL A 55 14.61 -3.90 -4.41
CA VAL A 55 13.70 -4.63 -5.31
C VAL A 55 14.26 -4.73 -6.72
N VAL A 56 14.76 -3.63 -7.31
CA VAL A 56 15.38 -3.63 -8.65
C VAL A 56 16.51 -4.64 -8.72
N ASN A 57 17.40 -4.63 -7.73
CA ASN A 57 18.62 -5.45 -7.67
C ASN A 57 18.37 -6.89 -7.18
N SER A 58 17.15 -7.23 -6.80
CA SER A 58 16.82 -8.60 -6.43
C SER A 58 16.75 -9.50 -7.66
N ASN A 59 17.52 -10.61 -7.62
CA ASN A 59 17.57 -11.61 -8.69
C ASN A 59 16.63 -12.81 -8.42
N GLY A 60 15.89 -12.79 -7.31
CA GLY A 60 14.99 -13.86 -6.89
C GLY A 60 13.52 -13.50 -7.05
N THR A 61 12.66 -14.38 -6.56
CA THR A 61 11.22 -14.11 -6.49
C THR A 61 10.92 -13.21 -5.30
N ILE A 62 10.20 -12.11 -5.56
CA ILE A 62 9.69 -11.22 -4.52
C ILE A 62 8.31 -11.70 -4.13
N PHE A 63 8.12 -11.96 -2.83
CA PHE A 63 6.81 -12.31 -2.27
C PHE A 63 6.25 -11.14 -1.49
N PHE A 64 4.99 -10.85 -1.77
CA PHE A 64 4.20 -9.83 -1.10
C PHE A 64 3.14 -10.52 -0.22
N THR A 65 3.09 -10.23 1.09
CA THR A 65 2.12 -10.80 2.05
C THR A 65 1.48 -9.76 3.00
N GLY A 66 0.20 -9.94 3.36
CA GLY A 66 -0.58 -9.07 4.26
C GLY A 66 -2.01 -9.59 4.55
N VAL A 67 -2.62 -9.21 5.68
CA VAL A 67 -4.00 -9.62 6.10
C VAL A 67 -5.01 -8.46 6.02
N GLY A 68 -6.27 -8.72 5.57
CA GLY A 68 -7.41 -7.77 5.51
C GLY A 68 -8.04 -7.56 4.11
N LYS A 69 -8.81 -6.46 3.89
CA LYS A 69 -9.27 -5.99 2.53
C LYS A 69 -8.08 -5.87 1.54
N SER A 70 -6.89 -5.76 2.11
CA SER A 70 -5.54 -6.00 1.62
C SER A 70 -5.35 -7.28 0.78
N GLY A 71 -6.21 -8.30 0.87
CA GLY A 71 -6.16 -9.51 0.04
C GLY A 71 -6.55 -9.30 -1.43
N PHE A 72 -7.36 -8.28 -1.74
CA PHE A 72 -7.65 -7.90 -3.14
C PHE A 72 -6.59 -6.96 -3.73
N VAL A 73 -5.95 -6.14 -2.90
CA VAL A 73 -4.80 -5.28 -3.27
C VAL A 73 -3.49 -6.10 -3.35
N ALA A 74 -3.44 -7.26 -2.68
CA ALA A 74 -2.33 -8.22 -2.72
C ALA A 74 -2.06 -8.81 -4.11
N ARG A 75 -2.93 -8.59 -5.11
CA ARG A 75 -2.61 -8.92 -6.50
C ARG A 75 -1.65 -7.91 -7.15
N LYS A 76 -1.31 -6.80 -6.49
CA LYS A 76 -0.30 -5.84 -6.97
C LYS A 76 0.81 -5.49 -5.98
N ILE A 77 0.56 -5.10 -4.73
CA ILE A 77 1.64 -4.82 -3.75
C ILE A 77 1.09 -5.07 -2.34
N SER A 78 1.79 -5.87 -1.52
CA SER A 78 1.36 -6.16 -0.14
C SER A 78 1.90 -5.15 0.85
N GLN A 79 1.04 -4.57 1.69
CA GLN A 79 1.47 -3.80 2.86
C GLN A 79 0.48 -3.99 4.02
N THR A 80 1.00 -3.88 5.25
CA THR A 80 0.26 -4.13 6.50
C THR A 80 -0.13 -2.83 7.18
N LYS A 81 -1.41 -2.71 7.56
CA LYS A 81 -1.90 -1.57 8.35
C LYS A 81 -1.51 -1.68 9.84
N SER A 82 -1.41 -2.88 10.41
CA SER A 82 -1.36 -3.02 11.88
C SER A 82 0.00 -3.39 12.46
N GLY A 83 0.97 -3.85 11.65
CA GLY A 83 2.31 -4.22 12.13
C GLY A 83 2.37 -5.34 13.18
N ASN A 84 1.20 -5.84 13.62
CA ASN A 84 0.97 -6.77 14.72
C ASN A 84 0.12 -7.96 14.28
N SER A 85 0.07 -8.23 12.97
CA SER A 85 -0.58 -9.44 12.45
C SER A 85 0.16 -10.65 12.97
N GLU A 86 -0.48 -11.41 13.84
CA GLU A 86 0.11 -12.56 14.51
C GLU A 86 0.59 -13.62 13.50
N GLU A 87 -0.12 -13.78 12.37
CA GLU A 87 0.29 -14.66 11.28
C GLU A 87 1.60 -14.23 10.63
N LEU A 88 1.78 -12.93 10.38
CA LEU A 88 3.01 -12.41 9.77
C LEU A 88 4.18 -12.49 10.75
N ILE A 89 3.96 -12.20 12.03
CA ILE A 89 4.97 -12.33 13.07
C ILE A 89 5.42 -13.78 13.22
N ARG A 90 4.49 -14.74 13.14
CA ARG A 90 4.82 -16.18 13.19
C ARG A 90 5.56 -16.67 11.93
N LEU A 91 5.26 -16.10 10.76
CA LEU A 91 5.89 -16.48 9.49
C LEU A 91 7.29 -15.88 9.30
N ALA A 92 7.54 -14.68 9.84
CA ALA A 92 8.79 -13.96 9.60
C ALA A 92 10.05 -14.74 10.01
N PRO A 93 10.13 -15.40 11.18
CA PRO A 93 11.29 -16.22 11.55
C PRO A 93 11.53 -17.38 10.58
N CYS A 94 10.46 -18.05 10.13
CA CYS A 94 10.56 -19.17 9.17
C CYS A 94 11.07 -18.71 7.80
N ALA A 95 10.57 -17.58 7.30
CA ALA A 95 11.04 -16.99 6.04
C ALA A 95 12.52 -16.60 6.12
N LYS A 96 12.92 -15.95 7.22
CA LYS A 96 14.31 -15.57 7.47
C LYS A 96 15.24 -16.79 7.57
N ALA A 97 14.81 -17.86 8.25
CA ALA A 97 15.56 -19.11 8.36
C ALA A 97 15.78 -19.79 6.99
N LYS A 98 14.88 -19.57 6.02
CA LYS A 98 15.03 -20.02 4.63
C LYS A 98 15.89 -19.08 3.76
N GLY A 99 16.53 -18.07 4.36
CA GLY A 99 17.38 -17.12 3.66
C GLY A 99 16.64 -15.97 2.97
N ALA A 100 15.34 -15.78 3.23
CA ALA A 100 14.60 -14.67 2.65
C ALA A 100 15.04 -13.33 3.24
N TYR A 101 15.27 -12.34 2.38
CA TYR A 101 15.43 -10.95 2.80
C TYR A 101 14.04 -10.34 3.06
N LEU A 102 13.83 -9.86 4.29
CA LEU A 102 12.54 -9.30 4.70
C LEU A 102 12.59 -7.77 4.69
N ALA A 103 11.68 -7.17 3.92
CA ALA A 103 11.42 -5.73 3.94
C ALA A 103 10.00 -5.47 4.48
N GLY A 104 9.90 -4.63 5.51
CA GLY A 104 8.64 -4.24 6.12
C GLY A 104 8.17 -2.91 5.56
N VAL A 105 6.90 -2.82 5.14
CA VAL A 105 6.29 -1.53 4.80
C VAL A 105 4.99 -1.36 5.57
N THR A 106 4.88 -0.25 6.30
CA THR A 106 3.82 -0.07 7.29
C THR A 106 3.58 1.39 7.65
N SER A 107 2.34 1.71 8.02
CA SER A 107 1.98 3.01 8.59
C SER A 107 2.07 3.06 10.12
N CYS A 108 2.41 1.95 10.78
CA CYS A 108 2.65 1.93 12.22
C CYS A 108 4.13 2.11 12.52
N GLU A 109 4.48 3.14 13.28
CA GLU A 109 5.84 3.32 13.80
C GLU A 109 6.23 2.14 14.71
N MET A 110 7.47 1.65 14.56
CA MET A 110 8.14 0.63 15.39
C MET A 110 7.21 -0.47 15.94
N ASN A 111 6.88 -1.44 15.08
CA ASN A 111 6.07 -2.60 15.47
C ASN A 111 6.90 -3.91 15.50
N ASN A 112 6.30 -4.95 16.10
CA ASN A 112 6.94 -6.26 16.29
C ASN A 112 7.31 -6.95 14.97
N LEU A 113 6.72 -6.58 13.83
CA LEU A 113 7.13 -7.13 12.54
C LEU A 113 8.44 -6.50 12.05
N MET A 114 8.63 -5.20 12.28
CA MET A 114 9.80 -4.45 11.80
C MET A 114 11.13 -4.96 12.38
N GLN A 115 11.12 -5.55 13.57
CA GLN A 115 12.33 -6.14 14.18
C GLN A 115 12.87 -7.35 13.40
N PHE A 116 12.02 -8.02 12.62
CA PHE A 116 12.43 -9.16 11.80
C PHE A 116 12.90 -8.74 10.39
N CYS A 117 12.64 -7.49 10.00
CA CYS A 117 12.96 -6.96 8.69
C CYS A 117 14.35 -6.31 8.65
N GLY A 118 15.11 -6.59 7.59
CA GLY A 118 16.40 -5.95 7.33
C GLY A 118 16.27 -4.56 6.69
N LEU A 119 15.09 -4.26 6.14
CA LEU A 119 14.72 -2.96 5.62
C LEU A 119 13.31 -2.62 6.08
N ASN A 120 13.09 -1.36 6.45
CA ASN A 120 11.79 -0.87 6.87
C ASN A 120 11.45 0.42 6.13
N VAL A 121 10.22 0.52 5.65
CA VAL A 121 9.64 1.72 5.04
C VAL A 121 8.43 2.13 5.87
N HIS A 122 8.51 3.30 6.46
CA HIS A 122 7.38 3.91 7.15
C HIS A 122 6.53 4.71 6.17
N LEU A 123 5.21 4.52 6.21
CA LEU A 123 4.23 5.25 5.43
C LEU A 123 3.40 6.15 6.34
N PRO A 124 3.72 7.45 6.43
CA PRO A 124 3.07 8.35 7.36
C PRO A 124 1.55 8.35 7.19
N LEU A 125 0.84 8.16 8.31
CA LEU A 125 -0.62 8.16 8.36
C LEU A 125 -1.06 9.13 9.45
N GLU A 126 -1.64 10.26 9.05
CA GLU A 126 -2.22 11.22 10.00
C GLU A 126 -3.42 10.59 10.73
N ARG A 127 -4.37 10.04 9.96
CA ARG A 127 -5.61 9.47 10.47
C ARG A 127 -6.30 8.59 9.43
N GLU A 128 -7.16 7.70 9.89
CA GLU A 128 -8.13 6.99 9.06
C GLU A 128 -9.39 7.82 8.78
N LEU A 129 -9.90 7.75 7.56
CA LEU A 129 -11.22 8.30 7.23
C LEU A 129 -12.35 7.60 8.00
N CYS A 130 -12.13 6.36 8.43
CA CYS A 130 -13.05 5.65 9.31
C CYS A 130 -13.24 6.45 10.61
N PRO A 131 -14.47 6.84 10.98
CA PRO A 131 -14.71 7.72 12.12
C PRO A 131 -14.32 7.07 13.46
N PHE A 132 -14.40 5.74 13.50
CA PHE A 132 -14.03 4.92 14.66
C PHE A 132 -12.55 4.50 14.64
N GLY A 133 -11.80 4.84 13.59
CA GLY A 133 -10.41 4.39 13.40
C GLY A 133 -10.23 2.88 13.16
N LEU A 134 -11.30 2.09 13.23
CA LEU A 134 -11.26 0.62 13.15
C LEU A 134 -10.99 0.14 11.72
N ALA A 135 -11.69 0.69 10.74
CA ALA A 135 -11.60 0.21 9.37
C ALA A 135 -10.37 0.79 8.65
N PRO A 136 -9.57 -0.04 7.96
CA PRO A 136 -8.59 0.44 6.98
C PRO A 136 -9.29 1.16 5.83
N VAL A 137 -9.01 2.46 5.65
CA VAL A 137 -9.50 3.24 4.51
C VAL A 137 -8.35 4.05 3.92
N THR A 138 -7.82 4.99 4.69
CA THR A 138 -6.74 5.88 4.29
C THR A 138 -5.42 5.14 4.21
N SER A 139 -5.11 4.29 5.19
CA SER A 139 -3.85 3.53 5.14
C SER A 139 -3.79 2.61 3.92
N THR A 140 -4.90 1.98 3.53
CA THR A 140 -4.95 1.12 2.33
C THR A 140 -4.81 1.91 1.05
N ALA A 141 -5.33 3.14 1.01
CA ALA A 141 -5.14 4.03 -0.13
C ALA A 141 -3.67 4.48 -0.25
N ILE A 142 -3.04 4.86 0.87
CA ILE A 142 -1.61 5.19 0.93
C ILE A 142 -0.76 4.02 0.43
N GLN A 143 -1.03 2.81 0.91
CA GLN A 143 -0.30 1.61 0.50
C GLN A 143 -0.42 1.32 -1.00
N MET A 144 -1.62 1.51 -1.56
CA MET A 144 -1.85 1.33 -2.98
C MET A 144 -1.09 2.37 -3.82
N VAL A 145 -1.13 3.64 -3.41
CA VAL A 145 -0.38 4.72 -4.06
C VAL A 145 1.12 4.47 -4.01
N PHE A 146 1.66 4.10 -2.85
CA PHE A 146 3.07 3.75 -2.70
C PHE A 146 3.44 2.58 -3.62
N GLY A 147 2.64 1.52 -3.59
CA GLY A 147 2.89 0.32 -4.39
C GLY A 147 2.93 0.60 -5.89
N ASP A 148 1.89 1.25 -6.41
CA ASP A 148 1.80 1.58 -7.84
C ASP A 148 2.95 2.52 -8.26
N THR A 149 3.33 3.48 -7.40
CA THR A 149 4.46 4.39 -7.66
C THR A 149 5.78 3.63 -7.74
N VAL A 150 6.04 2.72 -6.79
CA VAL A 150 7.24 1.88 -6.83
C VAL A 150 7.22 0.99 -8.07
N ALA A 151 6.10 0.37 -8.43
CA ALA A 151 6.01 -0.46 -9.62
C ALA A 151 6.36 0.31 -10.91
N ILE A 152 5.87 1.55 -11.05
CA ILE A 152 6.24 2.41 -12.17
C ILE A 152 7.74 2.76 -12.14
N ALA A 153 8.31 3.05 -10.97
CA ALA A 153 9.75 3.29 -10.83
C ALA A 153 10.58 2.06 -11.23
N LEU A 154 10.13 0.85 -10.87
CA LEU A 154 10.78 -0.41 -11.27
C LEU A 154 10.71 -0.64 -12.78
N MET A 155 9.56 -0.36 -13.40
CA MET A 155 9.39 -0.45 -14.85
C MET A 155 10.39 0.48 -15.57
N GLY A 156 10.53 1.71 -15.10
CA GLY A 156 11.51 2.66 -15.63
C GLY A 156 12.96 2.21 -15.42
N ALA A 157 13.31 1.78 -14.20
CA ALA A 157 14.66 1.34 -13.86
C ALA A 157 15.10 0.08 -14.61
N ARG A 158 14.16 -0.80 -14.97
CA ARG A 158 14.42 -2.02 -15.76
C ARG A 158 14.26 -1.82 -17.27
N ASN A 159 13.98 -0.59 -17.72
CA ASN A 159 13.66 -0.28 -19.12
C ASN A 159 12.60 -1.22 -19.71
N LEU A 160 11.55 -1.55 -18.92
CA LEU A 160 10.55 -2.52 -19.34
C LEU A 160 9.84 -2.04 -20.61
N THR A 161 9.99 -2.81 -21.68
CA THR A 161 9.39 -2.49 -22.97
C THR A 161 7.90 -2.80 -22.98
N LYS A 162 7.16 -2.19 -23.92
CA LYS A 162 5.72 -2.47 -24.08
C LYS A 162 5.50 -3.93 -24.49
N GLU A 163 6.44 -4.48 -25.25
CA GLU A 163 6.45 -5.83 -25.76
C GLU A 163 6.62 -6.84 -24.61
N GLU A 164 7.58 -6.63 -23.71
CA GLU A 164 7.75 -7.43 -22.49
C GLU A 164 6.55 -7.30 -21.55
N TYR A 165 5.97 -6.09 -21.44
CA TYR A 165 4.74 -5.89 -20.67
C TYR A 165 3.56 -6.69 -21.26
N ALA A 166 3.40 -6.69 -22.58
CA ALA A 166 2.35 -7.42 -23.29
C ALA A 166 2.53 -8.94 -23.19
N ALA A 167 3.77 -9.43 -23.31
CA ALA A 167 4.12 -10.85 -23.20
C ALA A 167 3.79 -11.42 -21.81
N ASN A 168 3.88 -10.60 -20.76
CA ASN A 168 3.48 -10.95 -19.39
C ASN A 168 1.96 -10.88 -19.15
N HIS A 169 1.18 -10.37 -20.12
CA HIS A 169 -0.28 -10.24 -20.03
C HIS A 169 -1.01 -10.76 -21.29
N PRO A 170 -0.71 -11.98 -21.78
CA PRO A 170 -1.10 -12.43 -23.13
C PRO A 170 -2.62 -12.54 -23.32
N ALA A 171 -3.36 -12.82 -22.24
CA ALA A 171 -4.82 -13.00 -22.30
C ALA A 171 -5.63 -11.69 -22.08
N GLY A 172 -5.00 -10.60 -21.63
CA GLY A 172 -5.66 -9.34 -21.29
C GLY A 172 -5.93 -8.43 -22.48
N LYS A 173 -6.85 -7.45 -22.33
CA LYS A 173 -7.13 -6.44 -23.39
C LYS A 173 -5.87 -5.70 -23.85
N ILE A 174 -4.92 -5.43 -22.94
CA ILE A 174 -3.66 -4.72 -23.25
C ILE A 174 -2.70 -5.62 -24.03
N GLY A 175 -2.47 -6.87 -23.59
CA GLY A 175 -1.64 -7.83 -24.32
C GLY A 175 -2.21 -8.13 -25.71
N LYS A 176 -3.53 -8.30 -25.82
CA LYS A 176 -4.19 -8.45 -27.13
C LYS A 176 -4.01 -7.22 -28.03
N SER A 177 -4.13 -5.99 -27.51
CA SER A 177 -3.94 -4.77 -28.32
C SER A 177 -2.48 -4.54 -28.77
N LEU A 178 -1.49 -5.06 -28.04
CA LEU A 178 -0.07 -4.88 -28.35
C LEU A 178 0.50 -6.04 -29.19
N ILE A 179 -0.01 -7.27 -29.02
CA ILE A 179 0.38 -8.45 -29.80
C ILE A 179 -0.27 -8.46 -31.19
N PHE A 180 -1.52 -7.98 -31.32
CA PHE A 180 -2.27 -7.98 -32.58
C PHE A 180 -2.15 -6.68 -33.39
N LYS A 181 -1.03 -5.95 -33.29
CA LYS A 181 -0.77 -4.85 -34.23
C LYS A 181 -0.30 -5.43 -35.56
N VAL A 182 -1.25 -5.82 -36.39
CA VAL A 182 -1.03 -6.14 -37.82
C VAL A 182 -0.36 -4.92 -38.45
N MET A 183 0.86 -5.11 -38.97
CA MET A 183 1.47 -4.19 -39.91
C MET A 183 0.61 -4.18 -41.18
N PHE A 184 0.07 -3.02 -41.52
CA PHE A 184 -0.29 -2.70 -42.91
C PHE A 184 0.85 -1.86 -43.51
#